data_AF-A0A7C4YAS4-F1
#
_entry.id   AF-A0A7C4YAS4-F1
#
_cell.length_a   1.000
_cell.length_b   1.000
_cell.length_c   1.000
_cell.angle_alpha   90.00
_cell.angle_beta   90.00
_cell.angle_gamma   90.00
#
_symmetry.space_group_name_H-M   'P 1'
#
loop_
_entity.id
_entity.type
_entity.pdbx_description
1 polymer ?
#
loop_
_entity_poly.entity_id
_entity_poly.type
_entity_poly.pdbx_seq_one_letter_code
_entity_poly.pdbx_strand_id
1 'polypeptide(L)'
;MYGTNHIISYSIAVFIIMLITGCILNLLKSHYIFQLTGIAFLFTYAVFKSIGFINAGYNISLQEFYGFMLPAASGISACLVSMALGFMIFPNVRRMFKD
;
A
#
# COMPACT_ATOMS: atom_id res chain seq x y z
N MET A 1 -2.11 -11.72 22.83
CA MET A 1 -2.90 -10.54 22.42
C MET A 1 -2.09 -9.24 22.29
N TYR A 2 -0.82 -9.17 22.72
CA TYR A 2 0.00 -7.95 22.55
C TYR A 2 0.54 -7.76 21.12
N GLY A 3 0.88 -8.85 20.39
CA GLY A 3 1.46 -8.76 19.04
C GLY A 3 0.51 -8.23 17.96
N THR A 4 -0.79 -8.51 18.07
CA THR A 4 -1.79 -8.14 17.04
C THR A 4 -2.00 -6.62 16.96
N ASN A 5 -2.00 -5.92 18.09
CA ASN A 5 -2.17 -4.46 18.14
C ASN A 5 -1.00 -3.72 17.49
N HIS A 6 0.23 -4.23 17.64
CA HIS A 6 1.41 -3.68 16.97
C HIS A 6 1.35 -3.87 15.45
N ILE A 7 0.91 -5.04 14.99
CA ILE A 7 0.75 -5.33 13.56
C ILE A 7 -0.29 -4.40 12.93
N ILE A 8 -1.45 -4.22 13.59
CA ILE A 8 -2.50 -3.32 13.11
C ILE A 8 -2.01 -1.88 13.07
N SER A 9 -1.36 -1.40 14.14
CA SER A 9 -0.81 -0.04 14.20
C SER A 9 0.25 0.19 13.13
N TYR A 10 1.10 -0.80 12.87
CA TYR A 10 2.10 -0.77 11.80
C TYR A 10 1.43 -0.73 10.41
N SER A 11 0.42 -1.56 10.16
CA SER A 11 -0.34 -1.54 8.89
C SER A 11 -1.02 -0.20 8.63
N ILE A 12 -1.57 0.45 9.67
CA ILE A 12 -2.16 1.78 9.59
C ILE A 12 -1.07 2.83 9.28
N ALA A 13 0.09 2.75 9.93
CA ALA A 13 1.20 3.66 9.65
C ALA A 13 1.67 3.52 8.19
N VAL A 14 1.84 2.29 7.69
CA VAL A 14 2.17 2.02 6.29
C VAL A 14 1.12 2.60 5.35
N PHE A 15 -0.17 2.42 5.67
CA PHE A 15 -1.27 2.99 4.89
C PHE A 15 -1.16 4.52 4.79
N ILE A 16 -1.01 5.21 5.92
CA ILE A 16 -0.94 6.68 5.96
C ILE A 16 0.28 7.20 5.20
N ILE A 17 1.45 6.61 5.42
CA ILE A 17 2.70 7.03 4.76
C ILE A 17 2.59 6.85 3.24
N MET A 18 2.09 5.70 2.78
CA MET A 18 1.91 5.40 1.36
C MET A 18 0.85 6.30 0.72
N LEU A 19 -0.23 6.61 1.45
CA LEU A 19 -1.29 7.52 0.99
C LEU A 19 -0.76 8.94 0.80
N ILE A 20 -0.05 9.49 1.79
CA ILE A 20 0.53 10.84 1.71
C ILE A 20 1.55 10.90 0.57
N THR A 21 2.43 9.90 0.47
CA THR A 21 3.43 9.82 -0.60
C THR A 21 2.76 9.75 -1.98
N GLY A 22 1.72 8.93 -2.13
CA GLY A 22 0.95 8.85 -3.36
C GLY A 22 0.26 10.18 -3.72
N CYS A 23 -0.29 10.88 -2.73
CA CYS A 23 -0.91 12.19 -2.94
C CYS A 23 0.11 13.23 -3.42
N ILE A 24 1.34 13.19 -2.91
CA ILE A 24 2.44 14.04 -3.40
C ILE A 24 2.78 13.66 -4.85
N LEU A 25 2.89 12.36 -5.15
CA LEU A 25 3.21 11.89 -6.49
C LEU A 25 2.13 12.25 -7.52
N ASN A 26 0.86 12.36 -7.14
CA ASN A 26 -0.22 12.84 -8.01
C ASN A 26 -0.05 14.25 -8.56
N LEU A 27 0.77 15.10 -7.92
CA LEU A 27 1.12 16.40 -8.47
C LEU A 27 1.88 16.25 -9.81
N LEU A 28 2.60 15.14 -9.99
CA LEU A 28 3.37 14.84 -11.20
C LEU A 28 2.48 14.36 -12.34
N LYS A 29 2.87 14.71 -13.57
CA LYS A 29 2.14 14.41 -14.82
C LYS A 29 2.03 12.90 -15.12
N SER A 30 2.89 12.06 -14.53
CA SER A 30 2.96 10.61 -14.76
C SER A 30 2.83 9.78 -13.48
N HIS A 31 1.96 10.22 -12.56
CA HIS A 31 1.77 9.63 -11.23
C HIS A 31 1.34 8.16 -11.24
N TYR A 32 0.56 7.74 -12.24
CA TYR A 32 0.03 6.39 -12.34
C TYR A 32 1.12 5.31 -12.42
N ILE A 33 2.24 5.62 -13.09
CA ILE A 33 3.36 4.68 -13.26
C ILE A 33 3.99 4.36 -11.92
N PHE A 34 4.29 5.38 -11.10
CA PHE A 34 4.91 5.20 -9.80
C PHE A 34 4.01 4.42 -8.82
N GLN A 35 2.70 4.68 -8.85
CA GLN A 35 1.74 3.94 -8.02
C GLN A 35 1.61 2.47 -8.46
N LEU A 36 1.55 2.20 -9.77
CA LEU A 36 1.55 0.83 -10.31
C LEU A 36 2.84 0.08 -9.96
N THR A 37 4.00 0.74 -10.05
CA THR A 37 5.28 0.16 -9.63
C THR A 37 5.27 -0.17 -8.14
N GLY A 38 4.74 0.72 -7.28
CA GLY A 38 4.60 0.47 -5.85
C GLY A 38 3.71 -0.73 -5.53
N ILE A 39 2.56 -0.85 -6.22
CA ILE A 39 1.66 -2.00 -6.08
C ILE A 39 2.36 -3.29 -6.51
N ALA A 40 3.02 -3.29 -7.67
CA ALA A 40 3.74 -4.46 -8.18
C ALA A 40 4.85 -4.90 -7.22
N PHE A 41 5.59 -3.96 -6.63
CA PHE A 41 6.62 -4.24 -5.66
C PHE A 41 6.04 -4.87 -4.38
N LEU A 42 4.99 -4.26 -3.79
CA LEU A 42 4.35 -4.77 -2.58
C LEU A 42 3.70 -6.14 -2.80
N PHE A 43 3.08 -6.36 -3.96
CA PHE A 43 2.53 -7.64 -4.35
C PHE A 43 3.61 -8.72 -4.48
N THR A 44 4.70 -8.39 -5.18
CA THR A 44 5.85 -9.29 -5.33
C THR A 44 6.45 -9.64 -3.97
N TYR A 45 6.66 -8.64 -3.11
CA TYR A 45 7.13 -8.84 -1.74
C TYR A 45 6.22 -9.81 -0.97
N ALA A 46 4.91 -9.62 -1.02
CA ALA A 46 3.94 -10.50 -0.36
C ALA A 46 4.02 -11.96 -0.85
N VAL A 47 4.19 -12.16 -2.16
CA VAL A 47 4.36 -13.49 -2.77
C VAL A 47 5.65 -14.16 -2.28
N PHE A 48 6.79 -13.46 -2.33
CA PHE A 48 8.07 -13.99 -1.84
C PHE A 48 8.01 -14.35 -0.35
N LYS A 49 7.38 -13.49 0.47
CA LYS A 49 7.16 -13.74 1.89
C LYS A 49 6.33 -15.00 2.12
N SER A 50 5.29 -15.20 1.31
CA SER A 50 4.42 -16.39 1.38
C SER A 50 5.17 -17.67 1.03
N ILE A 51 5.98 -17.65 -0.02
CA ILE A 51 6.81 -18.79 -0.42
C ILE A 51 7.84 -19.12 0.67
N GLY A 52 8.48 -18.11 1.26
CA GLY A 52 9.42 -18.31 2.36
C GLY A 52 8.80 -19.00 3.57
N PHE A 53 7.55 -18.64 3.88
CA PHE A 53 6.77 -19.28 4.94
C PHE A 53 6.43 -20.74 4.67
N ILE A 54 6.04 -21.07 3.43
CA ILE A 54 5.76 -22.45 3.01
C ILE A 54 7.02 -23.31 3.05
N ASN A 55 8.14 -22.80 2.50
CA ASN A 55 9.40 -23.54 2.44
C ASN A 55 10.08 -23.75 3.79
N ALA A 56 9.86 -22.85 4.75
CA ALA A 56 10.40 -22.99 6.09
C ALA A 56 9.66 -24.03 6.95
N GLY A 57 8.59 -24.66 6.42
CA GLY A 57 7.82 -25.68 7.15
C GLY A 57 7.13 -25.13 8.41
N TYR A 58 6.98 -23.81 8.52
CA TYR A 58 6.31 -23.21 9.66
C TYR A 58 4.83 -23.59 9.64
N ASN A 59 4.35 -24.19 10.73
CA ASN A 59 2.93 -24.44 10.94
C ASN A 59 2.27 -23.15 11.43
N ILE A 60 2.14 -22.19 10.51
CA ILE A 60 1.68 -20.83 10.83
C ILE A 60 0.16 -20.84 10.93
N SER A 61 -0.36 -20.23 11.98
CA SER A 61 -1.79 -19.94 12.08
C SER A 61 -2.20 -19.02 10.92
N LEU A 62 -3.39 -19.25 10.35
CA LEU A 62 -4.00 -18.33 9.39
C LEU A 62 -3.98 -16.88 9.91
N GLN A 63 -4.19 -16.68 11.22
CA GLN A 63 -4.19 -15.35 11.83
C GLN A 63 -2.81 -14.66 11.74
N GLU A 64 -1.73 -15.40 11.90
CA GLU A 64 -0.37 -14.88 11.80
C GLU A 64 0.00 -14.59 10.35
N PHE A 65 -0.39 -15.48 9.43
CA PHE A 65 -0.22 -15.25 8.00
C PHE A 65 -0.95 -13.98 7.53
N TYR A 66 -2.22 -13.80 7.92
CA TYR A 66 -2.96 -12.56 7.65
C TYR A 66 -2.30 -11.35 8.28
N GLY A 67 -1.78 -11.46 9.51
CA GLY A 67 -1.03 -10.39 10.17
C GLY A 67 0.21 -9.96 9.38
N PHE A 68 0.93 -10.90 8.75
CA PHE A 68 2.08 -10.57 7.90
C PHE A 68 1.71 -9.98 6.54
N MET A 69 0.55 -10.34 5.99
CA MET A 69 0.08 -9.82 4.71
C MET A 69 -0.62 -8.47 4.84
N LEU A 70 -1.16 -8.15 6.02
CA LEU A 70 -1.92 -6.93 6.32
C LEU A 70 -1.18 -5.63 5.95
N PRO A 71 0.12 -5.44 6.25
CA PRO A 71 0.86 -4.24 5.85
C PRO A 71 1.04 -4.12 4.33
N ALA A 72 1.24 -5.24 3.63
CA ALA A 72 1.36 -5.21 2.17
C ALA A 72 0.01 -4.86 1.52
N ALA A 73 -1.07 -5.45 2.01
CA ALA A 73 -2.43 -5.12 1.56
C ALA A 73 -2.82 -3.67 1.89
N SER A 74 -2.41 -3.15 3.06
CA SER A 74 -2.64 -1.76 3.43
C SER A 74 -1.85 -0.79 2.54
N GLY A 75 -0.60 -1.11 2.21
CA GLY A 75 0.17 -0.33 1.24
C GLY A 75 -0.44 -0.33 -0.17
N ILE A 76 -0.89 -1.49 -0.67
CA ILE A 76 -1.54 -1.61 -1.99
C ILE A 76 -2.85 -0.80 -2.03
N SER A 77 -3.68 -0.92 -1.00
CA SER A 77 -4.93 -0.15 -0.90
C SER A 77 -4.68 1.35 -0.82
N ALA A 78 -3.66 1.80 -0.08
CA ALA A 78 -3.27 3.21 -0.05
C ALA A 78 -2.86 3.73 -1.43
N CYS A 79 -2.08 2.95 -2.20
CA CYS A 79 -1.72 3.30 -3.57
C CYS A 79 -2.94 3.42 -4.49
N LEU A 80 -3.89 2.49 -4.40
CA LEU A 80 -5.12 2.50 -5.20
C LEU A 80 -6.03 3.67 -4.84
N VAL A 81 -6.22 3.94 -3.55
CA VAL A 81 -7.01 5.08 -3.07
C VAL A 81 -6.37 6.40 -3.51
N SER A 82 -5.05 6.52 -3.39
CA SER A 82 -4.32 7.68 -3.86
C SER A 82 -4.46 7.88 -5.38
N MET A 83 -4.42 6.80 -6.16
CA MET A 83 -4.64 6.85 -7.60
C MET A 83 -6.05 7.35 -7.95
N ALA A 84 -7.08 6.84 -7.26
CA ALA A 84 -8.46 7.28 -7.43
C ALA A 84 -8.65 8.77 -7.08
N LEU A 85 -8.05 9.21 -5.97
CA LEU A 85 -8.03 10.63 -5.57
C LEU A 85 -7.28 11.49 -6.59
N GLY A 86 -6.22 10.94 -7.21
CA GLY A 86 -5.48 11.56 -8.31
C GLY A 86 -6.36 11.88 -9.50
N PHE A 87 -7.12 10.88 -9.95
CA PHE A 87 -8.02 11.07 -11.08
C PHE A 87 -9.24 11.95 -10.76
N MET A 88 -9.74 11.99 -9.52
CA MET A 88 -10.91 12.81 -9.17
C MET A 88 -10.56 14.25 -8.79
N ILE A 89 -9.54 14.46 -7.97
CA ILE A 89 -9.27 15.77 -7.35
C ILE A 89 -8.29 16.58 -8.20
N PHE A 90 -7.20 15.97 -8.69
CA PHE A 90 -6.15 16.72 -9.39
C PHE A 90 -6.53 17.35 -10.73
N PRO A 91 -7.43 16.80 -11.57
CA PRO A 91 -7.86 17.53 -12.77
C PRO A 91 -8.64 18.81 -12.44
N ASN A 92 -9.42 18.81 -11.35
CA ASN A 92 -10.12 20.01 -10.88
C ASN A 92 -9.13 21.03 -10.29
N VAL A 93 -8.17 20.57 -9.48
CA VAL A 93 -7.12 21.45 -8.91
C VAL A 93 -6.22 22.03 -10.01
N ARG A 94 -5.80 21.25 -11.02
CA ARG A 94 -5.03 21.77 -12.16
C ARG A 94 -5.77 22.79 -13.00
N ARG A 95 -7.11 22.71 -13.07
CA ARG A 95 -7.92 23.73 -13.73
C ARG A 95 -7.90 25.04 -12.96
N MET A 96 -7.99 24.99 -11.63
CA MET A 96 -7.98 26.17 -10.75
C MET A 96 -6.66 26.98 -10.77
N PHE A 97 -5.52 26.34 -10.99
CA PHE A 97 -4.21 27.01 -11.03
C PHE A 97 -3.77 27.48 -12.43
N LYS A 98 -4.63 27.31 -13.44
CA LYS A 98 -4.35 27.73 -14.81
C LYS A 98 -5.07 29.02 -15.23
N ASP A 99 -5.91 29.54 -14.34
CA ASP A 99 -6.47 30.90 -14.36
C ASP A 99 -5.64 31.80 -13.42
#